data_AF-A0AAJ2NT64-F1
#
_entry.id   AF-A0AAJ2NT64-F1
#
_cell.length_a   1.000
_cell.length_b   1.000
_cell.length_c   1.000
_cell.angle_alpha   90.00
_cell.angle_beta   90.00
_cell.angle_gamma   90.00
#
_symmetry.space_group_name_H-M   'P 1'
#
loop_
_entity.id
_entity.type
_entity.pdbx_description
1 polymer ?
#
loop_
_entity_poly.entity_id
_entity_poly.type
_entity_poly.pdbx_seq_one_letter_code
_entity_poly.pdbx_strand_id
1 'polypeptide(L)'
;GIVDMMSHVLEHYFHLEENTDFQDRMCESLLITVMETAPKLLQDLENYEYRATILYAGTMALNGILNMGYRGDWATHNLEHAVSAVY
;
A
#
# COMPACT_ATOMS: atom_id res chain seq x y z
N GLY A 1 5.96 -3.70 -6.59
CA GLY A 1 4.66 -3.93 -7.24
C GLY A 1 3.55 -4.09 -6.21
N ILE A 2 2.88 -5.24 -6.17
CA ILE A 2 1.77 -5.49 -5.22
C ILE A 2 2.25 -5.49 -3.76
N VAL A 3 3.30 -6.24 -3.45
CA VAL A 3 3.86 -6.29 -2.08
C VAL A 3 4.30 -4.90 -1.63
N ASP A 4 5.03 -4.19 -2.50
CA ASP A 4 5.50 -2.82 -2.27
C ASP A 4 4.37 -1.82 -1.95
N MET A 5 3.26 -1.84 -2.69
CA MET A 5 2.13 -0.95 -2.37
C MET A 5 1.49 -1.30 -1.02
N MET A 6 1.41 -2.59 -0.66
CA MET A 6 0.91 -3.00 0.64
C MET A 6 1.87 -2.55 1.75
N SER A 7 3.18 -2.66 1.53
CA SER A 7 4.19 -2.13 2.46
C SER A 7 4.03 -0.63 2.67
N HIS A 8 3.85 0.16 1.61
CA HIS A 8 3.60 1.60 1.73
C HIS A 8 2.32 1.93 2.51
N VAL A 9 1.24 1.17 2.33
CA VAL A 9 0.04 1.38 3.14
C VAL A 9 0.28 1.03 4.60
N LEU A 10 1.06 -0.01 4.91
CA LEU A 10 1.43 -0.35 6.29
C LEU A 10 2.37 0.68 6.92
N GLU A 11 3.28 1.24 6.13
CA GLU A 11 4.16 2.37 6.51
C GLU A 11 3.33 3.60 6.90
N HIS A 12 2.19 3.83 6.24
CA HIS A 12 1.22 4.82 6.68
C HIS A 12 0.44 4.37 7.91
N TYR A 13 -0.16 3.19 7.90
CA TYR A 13 -1.08 2.70 8.94
C TYR A 13 -0.45 2.54 10.33
N PHE A 14 0.79 2.06 10.42
CA PHE A 14 1.47 1.93 11.70
C PHE A 14 2.14 3.25 12.10
N HIS A 15 1.34 4.15 12.67
CA HIS A 15 1.75 5.46 13.16
C HIS A 15 1.33 5.70 14.62
N LEU A 16 1.77 6.83 15.19
CA LEU A 16 1.45 7.22 16.58
C LEU A 16 0.40 8.35 16.68
N GLU A 17 -0.03 8.92 15.56
CA GLU A 17 -1.03 9.99 15.55
C GLU A 17 -2.39 9.50 16.07
N GLU A 18 -3.13 10.40 16.74
CA GLU A 18 -4.48 10.14 17.24
C GLU A 18 -5.56 10.74 16.31
N ASN A 19 -6.80 10.26 16.39
CA ASN A 19 -7.95 10.77 15.62
C ASN A 19 -7.84 10.59 14.08
N THR A 20 -7.29 9.46 13.65
CA THR A 20 -7.05 9.09 12.24
C THR A 20 -8.01 8.03 11.70
N ASP A 21 -9.10 7.72 12.42
CA ASP A 21 -10.05 6.63 12.09
C ASP A 21 -10.45 6.56 10.60
N PHE A 22 -10.61 7.70 9.94
CA PHE A 22 -10.98 7.72 8.52
C PHE A 22 -9.81 7.30 7.62
N GLN A 23 -8.61 7.84 7.86
CA GLN A 23 -7.39 7.44 7.16
C GLN A 23 -7.07 5.97 7.39
N ASP A 24 -7.22 5.47 8.62
CA ASP A 24 -6.96 4.07 8.97
C ASP A 24 -7.90 3.13 8.21
N ARG A 25 -9.20 3.47 8.13
CA ARG A 25 -10.17 2.72 7.32
C ARG A 25 -9.89 2.78 5.83
N MET A 26 -9.34 3.88 5.31
CA MET A 26 -8.89 3.94 3.92
C MET A 26 -7.73 2.98 3.67
N CYS A 27 -6.74 2.94 4.58
CA CYS A 27 -5.63 2.00 4.52
C CYS A 27 -6.12 0.55 4.54
N GLU A 28 -7.01 0.20 5.48
CA GLU A 28 -7.59 -1.14 5.63
C GLU A 28 -8.35 -1.57 4.37
N SER A 29 -9.21 -0.69 3.84
CA SER A 29 -9.99 -0.96 2.64
C SER A 29 -9.10 -1.21 1.42
N LEU A 30 -8.02 -0.43 1.28
CA LEU A 30 -7.05 -0.62 0.21
C LEU A 30 -6.33 -1.97 0.34
N LEU A 31 -5.84 -2.30 1.54
CA LEU A 31 -5.17 -3.59 1.81
C LEU A 31 -6.09 -4.77 1.49
N ILE A 32 -7.35 -4.74 1.96
CA ILE A 32 -8.34 -5.79 1.68
C ILE A 32 -8.58 -5.91 0.17
N THR A 33 -8.80 -4.79 -0.52
CA THR A 33 -9.02 -4.77 -1.98
C THR A 33 -7.85 -5.40 -2.74
N VAL A 34 -6.62 -5.11 -2.33
CA VAL A 34 -5.40 -5.68 -2.93
C VAL A 34 -5.29 -7.17 -2.62
N MET A 35 -5.51 -7.59 -1.37
CA MET A 35 -5.47 -9.00 -0.97
C MET A 35 -6.48 -9.86 -1.73
N GLU A 36 -7.67 -9.33 -2.00
CA GLU A 36 -8.72 -10.04 -2.75
C GLU A 36 -8.48 -10.06 -4.26
N THR A 37 -7.87 -9.01 -4.82
CA THR A 37 -7.71 -8.84 -6.27
C THR A 37 -6.39 -9.40 -6.78
N ALA A 38 -5.30 -9.26 -6.02
CA ALA A 38 -3.97 -9.68 -6.44
C ALA A 38 -3.89 -11.16 -6.82
N PRO A 39 -4.43 -12.13 -6.05
CA PRO A 39 -4.38 -13.54 -6.45
C PRO A 39 -5.15 -13.82 -7.75
N LYS A 40 -6.26 -13.09 -7.99
CA LYS A 40 -7.04 -13.21 -9.23
C LYS A 40 -6.26 -12.66 -10.43
N LEU A 41 -5.59 -11.52 -10.26
CA LEU A 41 -4.69 -10.98 -11.28
C LEU A 41 -3.53 -11.93 -11.59
N LEU A 42 -2.95 -12.59 -10.58
CA LEU A 42 -1.86 -13.54 -10.80
C LEU A 42 -2.32 -14.79 -11.58
N GLN A 43 -3.60 -15.15 -11.51
CA GLN A 43 -4.18 -16.25 -12.28
C GLN A 43 -4.51 -15.84 -13.72
N ASP A 44 -4.86 -14.56 -13.94
CA ASP A 44 -5.18 -14.00 -15.25
C ASP A 44 -4.54 -12.62 -15.42
N LEU A 45 -3.30 -12.63 -15.93
CA LEU A 45 -2.50 -11.42 -16.08
C LEU A 45 -3.00 -10.49 -17.19
N GLU A 46 -3.90 -10.91 -18.07
CA GLU A 46 -4.45 -10.05 -19.14
C GLU A 46 -5.80 -9.44 -18.74
N ASN A 47 -6.32 -9.80 -17.58
CA ASN A 47 -7.57 -9.26 -17.06
C ASN A 47 -7.47 -7.74 -16.82
N TYR A 48 -8.15 -6.97 -17.66
CA TYR A 48 -8.15 -5.52 -17.57
C TYR A 48 -8.68 -5.01 -16.24
N GLU A 49 -9.78 -5.59 -15.73
CA GLU A 49 -10.44 -5.14 -14.50
C GLU A 49 -9.54 -5.34 -13.27
N TYR A 50 -8.88 -6.50 -13.17
CA TYR A 50 -7.94 -6.74 -12.07
C TYR A 50 -6.71 -5.85 -12.17
N ARG A 51 -6.19 -5.61 -13.38
CA ARG A 51 -5.09 -4.66 -13.58
C ARG A 51 -5.48 -3.24 -13.21
N ALA A 52 -6.65 -2.77 -13.65
CA ALA A 52 -7.15 -1.43 -13.37
C ALA A 52 -7.30 -1.22 -11.86
N THR A 53 -7.85 -2.22 -11.17
CA THR A 53 -8.01 -2.19 -9.71
C THR A 53 -6.66 -2.10 -9.00
N ILE A 54 -5.69 -2.97 -9.35
CA ILE A 54 -4.35 -2.96 -8.74
C ILE A 54 -3.58 -1.67 -9.06
N LEU A 55 -3.68 -1.16 -10.29
CA LEU A 55 -3.03 0.08 -10.68
C LEU A 55 -3.58 1.28 -9.90
N TYR A 56 -4.90 1.38 -9.78
CA TYR A 56 -5.54 2.45 -9.02
C TYR A 56 -5.23 2.35 -7.53
N ALA A 57 -5.29 1.14 -6.94
CA ALA A 57 -4.88 0.91 -5.56
C ALA A 57 -3.43 1.35 -5.33
N GLY A 58 -2.51 1.00 -6.25
CA GLY A 58 -1.12 1.44 -6.16
C GLY A 58 -0.95 2.96 -6.21
N THR A 59 -1.76 3.66 -7.03
CA THR A 59 -1.76 5.13 -7.08
C THR A 59 -2.23 5.72 -5.74
N MET A 60 -3.31 5.20 -5.17
CA MET A 60 -3.86 5.68 -3.90
C MET A 60 -2.95 5.36 -2.71
N ALA A 61 -2.18 4.27 -2.78
CA ALA A 61 -1.26 3.86 -1.73
C ALA A 61 -0.16 4.89 -1.45
N LEU A 62 0.26 5.67 -2.46
CA LEU A 62 1.42 6.57 -2.35
C LEU A 62 1.20 7.99 -2.92
N ASN A 63 -0.04 8.41 -3.16
CA ASN A 63 -0.33 9.78 -3.60
C ASN A 63 -0.46 10.80 -2.46
N GLY A 64 -0.29 10.37 -1.21
CA GLY A 64 -0.34 11.21 -0.01
C GLY A 64 -1.72 11.35 0.64
N ILE A 65 -2.79 10.73 0.09
CA ILE A 65 -4.13 10.82 0.70
C ILE A 65 -4.23 10.03 2.00
N LEU A 66 -3.55 8.88 2.09
CA LEU A 66 -3.64 7.98 3.24
C LEU A 66 -2.98 8.56 4.49
N ASN A 67 -1.88 9.30 4.32
CA ASN A 67 -1.16 9.95 5.42
C ASN A 67 -1.41 11.45 5.51
N MET A 68 -2.52 11.93 4.96
CA MET A 68 -2.82 13.35 5.00
C MET A 68 -2.99 13.82 6.45
N GLY A 69 -2.11 14.74 6.87
CA GLY A 69 -2.13 15.32 8.21
C GLY A 69 -1.25 14.60 9.23
N TYR A 70 -0.56 13.51 8.86
CA TYR A 70 0.37 12.82 9.77
C TYR A 70 1.58 12.22 9.04
N ARG A 71 2.54 11.72 9.81
CA ARG A 71 3.72 11.03 9.29
C ARG A 71 3.69 9.55 9.67
N GLY A 72 3.73 8.69 8.66
CA GLY A 72 3.90 7.24 8.85
C GLY A 72 5.33 6.84 9.24
N ASP A 73 5.54 5.56 9.50
CA ASP A 73 6.85 4.95 9.72
C ASP A 73 7.44 4.45 8.39
N TRP A 74 8.74 4.69 8.17
CA TRP A 74 9.48 4.31 6.97
C TRP A 74 10.71 3.47 7.30
N ALA A 75 10.82 2.96 8.52
CA ALA A 75 11.96 2.16 8.96
C ALA A 75 12.14 0.91 8.09
N THR A 76 11.04 0.22 7.74
CA THR A 76 11.06 -0.94 6.85
C THR A 76 11.60 -0.60 5.47
N HIS A 77 11.16 0.51 4.88
CA HIS A 77 11.64 1.00 3.60
C HIS A 77 13.14 1.29 3.61
N ASN A 78 13.62 1.95 4.66
CA ASN A 78 15.03 2.29 4.78
C ASN A 78 15.93 1.05 4.96
N LEU A 79 15.43 0.03 5.66
CA LEU A 79 16.12 -1.26 5.75
C LEU A 79 16.17 -1.96 4.39
N GLU A 80 15.06 -1.96 3.65
CA GLU A 80 14.99 -2.51 2.28
C GLU A 80 16.00 -1.81 1.36
N HIS A 81 16.04 -0.48 1.34
CA HIS A 81 17.00 0.29 0.55
C HIS A 81 18.46 -0.12 0.82
N ALA A 82 18.81 -0.33 2.09
CA ALA A 82 20.17 -0.73 2.46
C ALA A 82 20.52 -2.14 1.97
N VAL A 83 19.57 -3.07 2.02
CA VAL A 83 19.75 -4.44 1.52
C VAL A 83 19.88 -4.43 0.00
N SER A 84 18.96 -3.78 -0.71
CA SER A 84 18.92 -3.69 -2.18
C SER A 84 20.07 -2.89 -2.79
N ALA A 85 20.73 -2.03 -1.99
CA ALA A 85 21.95 -1.36 -2.42
C ALA A 85 23.17 -2.31 -2.45
N VAL A 86 23.14 -3.40 -1.68
CA VAL A 86 24.26 -4.34 -1.54
C VAL A 86 24.01 -5.63 -2.32
N TYR A 87 22.76 -6.11 -2.37
CA TYR A 87 22.35 -7.38 -2.98
C TYR A 87 21.33 -7.16 -4.09
#